data_AF-A0AAW2LEV6-F1
#
_entry.id   AF-A0AAW2LEV6-F1
#
_cell.length_a   1.000
_cell.length_b   1.000
_cell.length_c   1.000
_cell.angle_alpha   90.00
_cell.angle_beta   90.00
_cell.angle_gamma   90.00
#
_symmetry.space_group_name_H-M   'P 1'
#
loop_
_entity.id
_entity.type
_entity.pdbx_description
1 polymer ?
#
loop_
_entity_poly.entity_id
_entity_poly.type
_entity_poly.pdbx_seq_one_letter_code
_entity_poly.pdbx_strand_id
1 'polypeptide(L)'
;MLCMSQVYVVPDRYIRYAAKKVFFSTKIIEGCSVQEHGVKMLSLVKKLNDLKADPEKETYIDVILQSLPSSFNPFIVNYNMNGLDKDLLELLNILVLYEATIENSAL
;
A
#
# COMPACT_ATOMS: atom_id res chain seq x y z
N MET A 1 39.05 28.98 -8.39
CA MET A 1 38.28 28.17 -9.37
C MET A 1 38.67 26.72 -9.08
N LEU A 2 37.85 25.82 -8.52
CA LEU A 2 36.40 25.58 -8.58
C LEU A 2 35.90 25.13 -7.19
N CYS A 3 34.75 25.65 -6.73
CA CYS A 3 33.97 25.01 -5.67
C CYS A 3 33.17 23.89 -6.36
N MET A 4 33.72 22.68 -6.39
CA MET A 4 32.99 21.50 -6.82
C MET A 4 32.09 21.08 -5.65
N SER A 5 30.93 21.71 -5.54
CA SER A 5 29.82 21.15 -4.79
C SER A 5 29.57 19.73 -5.31
N GLN A 6 29.95 18.72 -4.52
CA GLN A 6 29.56 17.34 -4.78
C GLN A 6 28.04 17.26 -4.65
N VAL A 7 27.36 17.45 -5.77
CA VAL A 7 25.97 17.01 -5.89
C VAL A 7 26.05 15.50 -5.93
N TYR A 8 25.83 14.85 -4.79
CA TYR A 8 25.68 13.40 -4.73
C TYR A 8 24.55 13.00 -5.67
N VAL A 9 24.89 12.49 -6.85
CA VAL A 9 23.91 11.90 -7.77
C VAL A 9 23.44 10.61 -7.12
N VAL A 10 22.22 10.62 -6.59
CA VAL A 10 21.59 9.41 -6.06
C VAL A 10 21.31 8.48 -7.25
N PRO A 11 21.82 7.23 -7.27
CA PRO A 11 21.58 6.33 -8.38
C PRO A 11 20.09 5.97 -8.51
N ASP A 12 19.56 5.92 -9.73
CA ASP A 12 18.15 5.56 -9.99
C ASP A 12 17.77 4.21 -9.38
N ARG A 13 18.69 3.24 -9.38
CA ARG A 13 18.50 1.94 -8.73
C ARG A 13 18.20 2.09 -7.24
N TYR A 14 18.90 2.98 -6.55
CA TYR A 14 18.70 3.24 -5.12
C TYR A 14 17.34 3.88 -4.86
N ILE A 15 16.93 4.84 -5.70
CA ILE A 15 15.61 5.50 -5.58
C ILE A 15 14.48 4.48 -5.73
N ARG A 16 14.56 3.62 -6.76
CA ARG A 16 13.59 2.52 -6.96
C ARG A 16 13.58 1.54 -5.79
N TYR A 17 14.77 1.15 -5.31
CA TYR A 17 14.88 0.27 -4.15
C TYR A 17 14.25 0.89 -2.90
N ALA A 18 14.51 2.16 -2.61
CA ALA A 18 13.95 2.86 -1.47
C ALA A 18 12.43 2.97 -1.56
N ALA A 19 11.88 3.30 -2.73
CA ALA A 19 10.44 3.35 -2.96
C ALA A 19 9.78 1.98 -2.74
N LYS A 20 10.36 0.91 -3.31
CA LYS A 20 9.91 -0.47 -3.09
C LYS A 20 9.96 -0.84 -1.62
N LYS A 21 11.07 -0.57 -0.94
CA LYS A 21 11.23 -0.85 0.49
C LYS A 21 10.11 -0.20 1.32
N VAL A 22 9.82 1.07 1.07
CA VAL A 22 8.72 1.77 1.77
C VAL A 22 7.38 1.12 1.47
N PHE A 23 7.08 0.83 0.20
CA PHE A 23 5.82 0.18 -0.19
C PHE A 23 5.64 -1.18 0.50
N PHE A 24 6.59 -2.10 0.36
CA PHE A 24 6.51 -3.46 0.91
C PHE A 24 6.56 -3.53 2.44
N SER A 25 7.03 -2.47 3.13
CA SER A 25 7.10 -2.43 4.60
C SER A 25 6.03 -1.55 5.25
N THR A 26 5.20 -0.87 4.45
CA THR A 26 4.12 -0.03 4.98
C THR A 26 3.02 -0.93 5.52
N LYS A 27 2.73 -0.79 6.81
CA LYS A 27 1.66 -1.48 7.53
C LYS A 27 0.83 -0.46 8.30
N ILE A 28 -0.45 -0.76 8.50
CA ILE A 28 -1.32 0.01 9.40
C ILE A 28 -1.39 -0.68 10.77
N ILE A 29 -1.60 0.11 11.81
CA ILE A 29 -1.75 -0.35 13.19
C ILE A 29 -3.26 -0.52 13.49
N GLU A 30 -3.61 -1.46 14.36
CA GLU A 30 -4.99 -1.67 14.83
C GLU A 30 -5.61 -0.35 15.33
N GLY A 31 -6.84 -0.06 14.89
CA GLY A 31 -7.57 1.16 15.24
C GLY A 31 -7.12 2.44 14.53
N CYS A 32 -6.15 2.40 13.61
CA CYS A 32 -5.85 3.53 12.73
C CYS A 32 -6.74 3.50 11.48
N SER A 33 -6.98 4.67 10.87
CA SER A 33 -7.86 4.82 9.71
C SER A 33 -7.34 4.09 8.45
N VAL A 34 -8.12 3.13 7.98
CA VAL A 34 -7.88 2.43 6.71
C VAL A 34 -7.99 3.37 5.52
N GLN A 35 -8.84 4.39 5.59
CA GLN A 35 -8.93 5.41 4.53
C GLN A 35 -7.60 6.17 4.37
N GLU A 36 -7.03 6.66 5.47
CA GLU A 36 -5.74 7.38 5.42
C GLU A 36 -4.60 6.48 4.92
N HIS A 37 -4.59 5.23 5.38
CA HIS A 37 -3.63 4.23 4.89
C HIS A 37 -3.82 3.91 3.40
N GLY A 38 -5.06 3.79 2.93
CA GLY A 38 -5.38 3.58 1.52
C GLY A 38 -4.86 4.70 0.62
N VAL A 39 -5.05 5.96 1.03
CA VAL A 39 -4.49 7.14 0.33
C VAL A 39 -2.96 7.07 0.29
N LYS A 40 -2.32 6.69 1.41
CA LYS A 40 -0.86 6.50 1.47
C LYS A 40 -0.41 5.40 0.51
N MET A 41 -1.07 4.25 0.48
CA MET A 41 -0.73 3.15 -0.43
C MET A 41 -0.88 3.56 -1.91
N LEU A 42 -1.96 4.26 -2.29
CA LEU A 42 -2.13 4.80 -3.65
C LEU A 42 -1.00 5.76 -4.04
N SER A 43 -0.56 6.62 -3.10
CA SER A 43 0.55 7.53 -3.36
C SER A 43 1.87 6.79 -3.63
N LEU A 44 2.09 5.66 -2.95
CA LEU A 44 3.28 4.82 -3.12
C LEU A 44 3.21 4.04 -4.44
N VAL A 45 2.03 3.52 -4.83
CA VAL A 45 1.80 2.91 -6.15
C VAL A 45 2.10 3.90 -7.26
N LYS A 46 1.56 5.12 -7.19
CA LYS A 46 1.84 6.18 -8.16
C LYS A 46 3.34 6.46 -8.26
N LYS A 47 4.03 6.57 -7.12
CA LYS A 47 5.48 6.79 -7.08
C LYS A 47 6.27 5.64 -7.72
N LEU A 48 5.84 4.39 -7.57
CA LEU A 48 6.47 3.25 -8.22
C LEU A 48 6.27 3.28 -9.74
N ASN A 49 5.06 3.63 -10.20
CA ASN A 49 4.76 3.80 -11.62
C ASN A 49 5.61 4.92 -12.25
N ASP A 50 5.70 6.09 -11.58
CA ASP A 50 6.51 7.23 -12.05
C ASP A 50 8.00 6.86 -12.18
N LEU A 51 8.48 5.96 -11.32
CA LEU A 51 9.86 5.45 -11.33
C LEU A 51 10.08 4.26 -12.28
N LYS A 52 9.06 3.82 -13.04
CA LYS A 52 9.07 2.60 -13.88
C LYS A 52 9.56 1.38 -13.09
N ALA A 53 9.08 1.28 -11.86
CA ALA A 53 9.47 0.29 -10.86
C ALA A 53 8.26 -0.55 -10.41
N ASP A 54 7.17 -0.45 -11.14
CA ASP A 54 5.89 -1.07 -10.90
C ASP A 54 5.98 -2.61 -10.98
N PRO A 55 5.51 -3.32 -9.94
CA PRO A 55 5.22 -4.75 -10.03
C PRO A 55 3.88 -4.99 -10.76
N GLU A 56 3.51 -6.26 -10.87
CA GLU A 56 2.22 -6.68 -11.42
C GLU A 56 1.04 -6.19 -10.54
N LYS A 57 -0.13 -5.97 -11.16
CA LYS A 57 -1.35 -5.48 -10.47
C LYS A 57 -1.66 -6.31 -9.22
N GLU A 58 -1.57 -7.63 -9.33
CA GLU A 58 -1.83 -8.58 -8.23
C GLU A 58 -0.89 -8.35 -7.05
N THR A 59 0.38 -8.03 -7.31
CA THR A 59 1.34 -7.72 -6.23
C THR A 59 0.92 -6.48 -5.43
N TYR A 60 0.33 -5.47 -6.07
CA TYR A 60 -0.16 -4.30 -5.34
C TYR A 60 -1.31 -4.67 -4.39
N ILE A 61 -2.23 -5.51 -4.86
CA ILE A 61 -3.35 -6.02 -4.06
C ILE A 61 -2.82 -6.83 -2.87
N ASP A 62 -1.91 -7.78 -3.13
CA ASP A 62 -1.35 -8.63 -2.09
C ASP A 62 -0.64 -7.84 -0.99
N VAL A 63 0.12 -6.81 -1.36
CA VAL A 63 0.83 -5.96 -0.38
C VAL A 63 -0.16 -5.12 0.41
N ILE A 64 -1.22 -4.59 -0.21
CA ILE A 64 -2.27 -3.88 0.52
C ILE A 64 -2.94 -4.82 1.53
N LEU A 65 -3.34 -6.04 1.12
CA LEU A 65 -3.94 -7.02 2.04
C LEU A 65 -2.98 -7.39 3.19
N GLN A 66 -1.70 -7.61 2.90
CA GLN A 66 -0.68 -7.91 3.92
C GLN A 66 -0.34 -6.73 4.85
N SER A 67 -0.68 -5.51 4.46
CA SER A 67 -0.43 -4.31 5.25
C SER A 67 -1.45 -4.09 6.37
N LEU A 68 -2.61 -4.76 6.29
CA LEU A 68 -3.74 -4.62 7.20
C LEU A 68 -3.46 -5.27 8.56
N PRO A 69 -4.16 -4.83 9.63
CA PRO A 69 -4.07 -5.45 10.94
C PRO A 69 -4.84 -6.77 10.99
N SER A 70 -4.61 -7.57 12.04
CA SER A 70 -5.20 -8.90 12.18
C SER A 70 -6.73 -8.92 12.26
N SER A 71 -7.36 -7.82 12.68
CA SER A 71 -8.82 -7.66 12.64
C SER A 71 -9.41 -7.80 11.23
N PHE A 72 -8.61 -7.59 10.18
CA PHE A 72 -9.02 -7.75 8.78
C PHE A 72 -8.82 -9.17 8.24
N ASN A 73 -8.30 -10.12 9.03
CA ASN A 73 -8.11 -11.50 8.59
C ASN A 73 -9.38 -12.14 7.99
N PRO A 74 -10.60 -11.97 8.56
CA PRO A 74 -11.81 -12.52 7.95
C PRO A 74 -12.09 -11.93 6.56
N PHE A 75 -11.84 -10.63 6.38
CA PHE A 75 -11.94 -9.99 5.07
C PHE A 75 -10.93 -10.57 4.07
N ILE A 76 -9.67 -10.72 4.46
CA ILE A 76 -8.60 -11.25 3.60
C ILE A 76 -8.92 -12.67 3.13
N VAL A 77 -9.36 -13.54 4.04
CA VAL A 77 -9.78 -14.91 3.69
C VAL A 77 -10.94 -14.88 2.71
N ASN A 78 -11.96 -14.05 2.96
CA ASN A 78 -13.12 -13.93 2.08
C ASN A 78 -12.75 -13.38 0.69
N TYR A 79 -11.86 -12.38 0.63
CA TYR A 79 -11.39 -11.80 -0.62
C TYR A 79 -10.68 -12.85 -1.50
N ASN A 80 -9.74 -13.59 -0.90
CA ASN A 80 -8.96 -14.62 -1.58
C ASN A 80 -9.81 -15.83 -2.01
N MET A 81 -10.75 -16.26 -1.17
CA MET A 81 -11.58 -17.45 -1.45
C MET A 81 -12.63 -17.20 -2.52
N ASN A 82 -13.16 -15.97 -2.63
CA ASN A 82 -14.19 -15.65 -3.63
C ASN A 82 -13.62 -15.20 -4.97
N GLY A 83 -12.29 -15.12 -5.11
CA GLY A 83 -11.65 -14.74 -6.37
C GLY A 83 -12.09 -13.36 -6.87
N LEU A 84 -12.23 -12.39 -5.95
CA LEU A 84 -12.64 -11.04 -6.32
C LEU A 84 -11.53 -10.35 -7.13
N ASP A 85 -11.69 -10.27 -8.46
CA ASP A 85 -10.84 -9.40 -9.29
C ASP A 85 -11.34 -7.96 -9.16
N LYS A 86 -10.81 -7.24 -8.18
CA LYS A 86 -11.07 -5.82 -7.96
C LYS A 86 -9.90 -4.99 -8.45
N ASP A 87 -10.19 -3.78 -8.92
CA ASP A 87 -9.13 -2.78 -9.05
C ASP A 87 -8.71 -2.23 -7.67
N LEU A 88 -7.60 -1.50 -7.61
CA LEU A 88 -7.04 -1.01 -6.36
C LEU A 88 -7.97 -0.03 -5.63
N LEU A 89 -8.70 0.81 -6.37
CA LEU A 89 -9.60 1.78 -5.78
C LEU A 89 -10.86 1.10 -5.24
N GLU A 90 -11.40 0.13 -5.98
CA GLU A 90 -12.49 -0.72 -5.52
C GLU A 90 -12.13 -1.48 -4.23
N LEU A 91 -10.95 -2.11 -4.19
CA LEU A 91 -10.45 -2.80 -3.00
C LEU A 91 -10.42 -1.85 -1.80
N LEU A 92 -9.85 -0.65 -1.95
CA LEU A 92 -9.74 0.32 -0.87
C LEU A 92 -11.10 0.81 -0.38
N ASN A 93 -12.05 1.05 -1.30
CA ASN A 93 -13.41 1.44 -0.92
C ASN A 93 -14.11 0.34 -0.10
N ILE A 94 -13.95 -0.93 -0.49
CA ILE A 94 -14.53 -2.05 0.25
C ILE A 94 -13.86 -2.20 1.62
N LEU A 95 -12.54 -1.99 1.71
CA LEU A 95 -11.82 -2.03 2.98
C LEU A 95 -12.30 -0.95 3.97
N VAL A 96 -12.57 0.26 3.49
CA VAL A 96 -13.14 1.35 4.32
C VAL A 96 -14.56 1.00 4.79
N LEU A 97 -15.38 0.40 3.92
CA LEU A 97 -16.70 -0.07 4.33
C LEU A 97 -16.59 -1.17 5.40
N TYR A 98 -15.64 -2.09 5.24
CA TYR A 98 -15.40 -3.16 6.20
C TYR A 98 -14.92 -2.62 7.56
N GLU A 99 -14.01 -1.64 7.58
CA GLU A 99 -13.59 -0.93 8.80
C GLU A 99 -14.80 -0.43 9.59
N ALA A 100 -15.73 0.27 8.94
CA ALA A 100 -16.94 0.76 9.58
C ALA A 100 -17.82 -0.38 10.15
N THR A 101 -17.84 -1.56 9.54
CA THR A 101 -18.57 -2.72 10.11
C THR A 101 -17.91 -3.27 11.37
N ILE A 102 -16.58 -3.28 11.44
CA ILE A 102 -15.83 -3.70 12.62
C ILE A 102 -16.13 -2.75 13.78
N GLU A 103 -16.05 -1.43 13.54
CA GLU A 103 -16.30 -0.40 14.56
C GLU A 103 -17.72 -0.50 15.13
N ASN A 104 -18.73 -0.72 14.28
CA ASN A 104 -20.11 -0.89 14.73
C ASN A 104 -20.35 -2.20 15.50
N SER A 105 -19.49 -3.22 15.32
CA SER A 105 -19.60 -4.50 16.04
C SER A 105 -18.89 -4.51 17.41
N ALA A 106 -18.12 -3.47 17.72
CA ALA A 106 -17.40 -3.30 18.97
C ALA A 106 -18.20 -2.53 20.05
N LEU A 107 -19.45 -2.14 19.74
CA LEU A 107 -20.43 -1.52 20.64
C LEU A 107 -21.46 -2.54 21.12
#